data_AF-A0A8J4HBS2-F1
#
_entry.id   AF-A0A8J4HBS2-F1
#
_cell.length_a   1.000
_cell.length_b   1.000
_cell.length_c   1.000
_cell.angle_alpha   90.00
_cell.angle_beta   90.00
_cell.angle_gamma   90.00
#
_symmetry.space_group_name_H-M   'P 1'
#
loop_
_entity.id
_entity.type
_entity.pdbx_description
1 polymer ?
#
loop_
_entity_poly.entity_id
_entity_poly.type
_entity_poly.pdbx_seq_one_letter_code
_entity_poly.pdbx_strand_id
1 'polypeptide(L)'
;MASITKVCVGESLIGDGNEVAHIDLIIGPRGSAAETAFCNALTNNKDGFTTLLAVVAPNLLCKPATVLFNKVTIKGAKQAVQMFGPAQHAVAKAIADSVAEGIIPESEADDLFICVGVFIHWLATDDAKIQDFNYRATKEALARAVRGEPKAAEVVQKRNSVKHPFAV
;
A
#
# COMPACT_ATOMS: atom_id res chain seq x y z
N MET A 1 -21.69 -4.92 -13.26
CA MET A 1 -20.59 -5.88 -13.48
C MET A 1 -19.46 -5.48 -12.55
N ALA A 2 -18.78 -6.43 -11.91
CA ALA A 2 -17.63 -6.13 -11.05
C ALA A 2 -16.53 -5.43 -11.86
N SER A 3 -15.91 -4.42 -11.28
CA SER A 3 -14.86 -3.60 -11.89
C SER A 3 -13.47 -4.21 -11.67
N ILE A 4 -13.22 -4.82 -10.51
CA ILE A 4 -11.91 -5.39 -10.14
C ILE A 4 -12.01 -6.91 -10.20
N THR A 5 -11.82 -7.45 -11.41
CA THR A 5 -12.06 -8.87 -11.72
C THR A 5 -10.80 -9.75 -11.75
N LYS A 6 -9.63 -9.16 -11.52
CA LYS A 6 -8.34 -9.84 -11.55
C LYS A 6 -7.34 -9.16 -10.61
N VAL A 7 -6.18 -9.79 -10.46
CA VAL A 7 -5.05 -9.17 -9.76
C VAL A 7 -4.58 -7.94 -10.53
N CYS A 8 -4.47 -6.83 -9.81
CA CYS A 8 -3.92 -5.56 -10.27
C CYS A 8 -2.77 -5.15 -9.36
N VAL A 9 -1.80 -4.44 -9.94
CA VAL A 9 -0.60 -3.96 -9.25
C VAL A 9 -0.51 -2.45 -9.42
N GLY A 10 -0.19 -1.75 -8.33
CA GLY A 10 0.03 -0.31 -8.33
C GLY A 10 1.25 0.05 -7.52
N GLU A 11 1.88 1.15 -7.90
CA GLU A 11 3.04 1.71 -7.24
C GLU A 11 2.90 3.24 -7.19
N SER A 12 3.44 3.83 -6.12
CA SER A 12 3.63 5.28 -6.02
C SER A 12 4.73 5.61 -5.02
N LEU A 13 5.52 6.63 -5.38
CA LEU A 13 6.47 7.31 -4.51
C LEU A 13 6.03 8.76 -4.30
N ILE A 14 5.79 9.15 -3.05
CA ILE A 14 5.36 10.49 -2.66
C ILE A 14 6.20 11.01 -1.51
N GLY A 15 6.51 12.30 -1.58
CA GLY A 15 7.24 13.01 -0.53
C GLY A 15 8.73 13.12 -0.82
N ASP A 16 9.45 13.60 0.19
CA ASP A 16 10.88 13.85 0.15
C ASP A 16 11.52 13.59 1.51
N GLY A 17 12.83 13.78 1.60
CA GLY A 17 13.59 13.59 2.83
C GLY A 17 13.59 12.14 3.30
N ASN A 18 13.70 11.95 4.62
CA ASN A 18 13.71 10.61 5.21
C ASN A 18 12.30 10.00 5.34
N GLU A 19 11.27 10.82 5.24
CA GLU A 19 9.87 10.39 5.38
C GLU A 19 9.24 9.96 4.06
N VAL A 20 9.94 10.11 2.92
CA VAL A 20 9.48 9.69 1.59
C VAL A 20 8.83 8.31 1.63
N ALA A 21 7.59 8.24 1.16
CA ALA A 21 6.82 7.01 1.13
C ALA A 21 6.96 6.37 -0.26
N HIS A 22 7.22 5.07 -0.29
CA HIS A 22 7.21 4.27 -1.51
C HIS A 22 6.36 3.02 -1.28
N ILE A 23 5.20 2.99 -1.92
CA ILE A 23 4.18 1.95 -1.78
C ILE A 23 4.25 0.99 -2.97
N ASP A 24 4.37 -0.31 -2.68
CA ASP A 24 4.10 -1.38 -3.66
C ASP A 24 2.79 -2.06 -3.23
N LEU A 25 1.80 -2.09 -4.11
CA LEU A 25 0.45 -2.51 -3.78
C LEU A 25 -0.08 -3.58 -4.74
N ILE A 26 -0.71 -4.60 -4.19
CA ILE A 26 -1.52 -5.58 -4.92
C ILE A 26 -2.96 -5.45 -4.45
N ILE A 27 -3.91 -5.48 -5.39
CA ILE A 27 -5.34 -5.64 -5.13
C ILE A 27 -5.89 -6.74 -6.03
N GLY A 28 -6.79 -7.56 -5.52
CA GLY A 28 -7.51 -8.54 -6.33
C GLY A 28 -8.73 -9.12 -5.65
N PRO A 29 -9.63 -9.75 -6.41
CA PRO A 29 -10.86 -10.32 -5.88
C PRO A 29 -10.63 -11.64 -5.15
N ARG A 30 -11.65 -12.06 -4.41
CA ARG A 30 -11.79 -13.42 -3.90
C ARG A 30 -11.54 -14.46 -4.99
N GLY A 31 -10.86 -15.55 -4.64
CA GLY A 31 -10.42 -16.61 -5.53
C GLY A 31 -9.15 -16.28 -6.34
N SER A 32 -8.61 -15.07 -6.22
CA SER A 32 -7.39 -14.68 -6.94
C SER A 32 -6.12 -14.93 -6.12
N ALA A 33 -4.96 -14.81 -6.78
CA ALA A 33 -3.67 -14.89 -6.10
C ALA A 33 -3.46 -13.78 -5.04
N ALA A 34 -4.22 -12.68 -5.10
CA ALA A 34 -4.17 -11.64 -4.06
C ALA A 34 -4.74 -12.14 -2.72
N GLU A 35 -5.83 -12.92 -2.75
CA GLU A 35 -6.40 -13.55 -1.54
C GLU A 35 -5.41 -14.57 -0.95
N THR A 36 -4.81 -15.42 -1.79
CA THR A 36 -3.81 -16.40 -1.35
C THR A 36 -2.59 -15.70 -0.73
N ALA A 37 -2.07 -14.65 -1.36
CA ALA A 37 -0.95 -13.87 -0.85
C ALA A 37 -1.29 -13.19 0.50
N PHE A 38 -2.48 -12.61 0.62
CA PHE A 38 -2.99 -12.01 1.85
C PHE A 38 -2.97 -13.01 3.01
N CYS A 39 -3.56 -14.20 2.82
CA CYS A 39 -3.65 -15.24 3.85
C CYS A 39 -2.26 -15.74 4.29
N ASN A 40 -1.37 -15.96 3.33
CA ASN A 40 -0.01 -16.43 3.60
C ASN A 40 0.82 -15.35 4.31
N ALA A 41 0.71 -14.08 3.89
CA ALA A 41 1.47 -12.98 4.48
C ALA A 41 1.09 -12.75 5.94
N LEU A 42 -0.22 -12.77 6.25
CA LEU A 42 -0.72 -12.53 7.62
C LEU A 42 -0.26 -13.59 8.63
N THR A 43 -0.04 -14.83 8.17
CA THR A 43 0.30 -15.97 9.02
C THR A 43 1.80 -16.25 9.09
N ASN A 44 2.64 -15.48 8.41
CA ASN A 44 4.06 -15.80 8.20
C ASN A 44 5.03 -14.72 8.69
N ASN A 45 4.90 -14.28 9.94
CA ASN A 45 5.80 -13.28 10.54
C ASN A 45 7.22 -13.82 10.76
N LYS A 46 8.22 -12.93 10.69
CA LYS A 46 9.65 -13.21 10.87
C LYS A 46 10.31 -12.10 11.69
N ASP A 47 11.51 -12.36 12.22
CA ASP A 47 12.26 -11.35 12.95
C ASP A 47 12.50 -10.11 12.05
N GLY A 48 12.16 -8.94 12.57
CA GLY A 48 12.22 -7.66 11.86
C GLY A 48 11.23 -7.45 10.70
N PHE A 49 10.38 -8.44 10.37
CA PHE A 49 9.38 -8.36 9.29
C PHE A 49 8.04 -8.95 9.75
N THR A 50 7.10 -8.07 10.06
CA THR A 50 5.77 -8.46 10.55
C THR A 50 4.69 -7.85 9.68
N THR A 51 3.70 -8.67 9.35
CA THR A 51 2.50 -8.30 8.61
C THR A 51 1.35 -8.14 9.59
N LEU A 52 0.63 -7.03 9.49
CA LEU A 52 -0.61 -6.81 10.25
C LEU A 52 -1.77 -6.46 9.31
N LEU A 53 -2.98 -6.54 9.84
CA LEU A 53 -4.16 -5.98 9.20
C LEU A 53 -4.14 -4.44 9.31
N ALA A 54 -4.42 -3.74 8.22
CA ALA A 54 -4.51 -2.28 8.24
C ALA A 54 -5.83 -1.83 8.89
N VAL A 55 -5.72 -1.11 9.99
CA VAL A 55 -6.87 -0.60 10.74
C VAL A 55 -6.89 0.92 10.74
N VAL A 56 -8.08 1.53 10.57
CA VAL A 56 -8.25 2.99 10.72
C VAL A 56 -7.99 3.37 12.17
N ALA A 57 -8.47 2.52 13.09
CA ALA A 57 -8.20 2.54 14.52
C ALA A 57 -8.37 1.11 15.07
N PRO A 58 -7.86 0.80 16.27
CA PRO A 58 -8.13 -0.49 16.91
C PRO A 58 -9.63 -0.83 16.91
N ASN A 59 -9.97 -2.07 16.55
CA ASN A 59 -11.35 -2.55 16.37
C ASN A 59 -12.13 -1.93 15.18
N LEU A 60 -11.46 -1.19 14.29
CA LEU A 60 -12.02 -0.68 13.04
C LEU A 60 -11.08 -0.97 11.86
N LEU A 61 -11.19 -2.19 11.33
CA LEU A 61 -10.48 -2.65 10.13
C LEU A 61 -10.95 -1.86 8.90
N CYS A 62 -10.03 -1.43 8.03
CA CYS A 62 -10.45 -0.87 6.74
C CYS A 62 -11.03 -1.96 5.83
N LYS A 63 -11.99 -1.58 4.98
CA LYS A 63 -12.49 -2.43 3.90
C LYS A 63 -12.14 -1.78 2.55
N PRO A 64 -11.60 -2.54 1.57
CA PRO A 64 -11.34 -3.98 1.59
C PRO A 64 -10.28 -4.47 2.58
N ALA A 65 -10.34 -5.78 2.88
CA ALA A 65 -9.40 -6.41 3.81
C ALA A 65 -7.97 -6.21 3.32
N THR A 66 -7.17 -5.52 4.14
CA THR A 66 -5.83 -5.07 3.75
C THR A 66 -4.79 -5.58 4.73
N VAL A 67 -3.75 -6.23 4.24
CA VAL A 67 -2.51 -6.43 4.99
C VAL A 67 -1.49 -5.36 4.63
N LEU A 68 -0.71 -4.92 5.61
CA LEU A 68 0.50 -4.12 5.40
C LEU A 68 1.73 -4.84 5.94
N PHE A 69 2.84 -4.71 5.24
CA PHE A 69 4.13 -5.31 5.61
C PHE A 69 5.28 -4.34 5.33
N ASN A 70 6.31 -4.39 6.16
CA ASN A 70 7.45 -3.48 6.08
C ASN A 70 8.50 -3.95 5.05
N LYS A 71 9.01 -3.02 4.23
CA LYS A 71 10.14 -3.28 3.30
C LYS A 71 11.51 -3.15 3.97
N VAL A 72 11.62 -2.28 4.98
CA VAL A 72 12.85 -2.05 5.75
C VAL A 72 12.76 -2.82 7.06
N THR A 73 13.82 -3.54 7.43
CA THR A 73 13.90 -4.30 8.69
C THR A 73 13.62 -3.40 9.90
N ILE A 74 12.62 -3.77 10.69
CA ILE A 74 12.31 -3.11 11.97
C ILE A 74 13.26 -3.67 13.04
N LYS A 75 14.10 -2.80 13.61
CA LYS A 75 15.11 -3.16 14.62
C LYS A 75 14.79 -2.66 16.04
N GLY A 76 13.71 -1.89 16.21
CA GLY A 76 13.35 -1.34 17.50
C GLY A 76 11.97 -0.70 17.54
N ALA A 77 11.53 -0.38 18.75
CA ALA A 77 10.17 0.08 19.02
C ALA A 77 9.78 1.34 18.23
N LYS A 78 10.70 2.30 18.03
CA LYS A 78 10.43 3.50 17.24
C LYS A 78 9.96 3.17 15.82
N GLN A 79 10.68 2.28 15.13
CA GLN A 79 10.33 1.87 13.77
C GLN A 79 9.02 1.07 13.73
N ALA A 80 8.78 0.24 14.75
CA ALA A 80 7.51 -0.48 14.89
C ALA A 80 6.32 0.48 15.06
N VAL A 81 6.47 1.50 15.92
CA VAL A 81 5.45 2.52 16.12
C VAL A 81 5.23 3.36 14.86
N GLN A 82 6.29 3.70 14.11
CA GLN A 82 6.14 4.42 12.84
C GLN A 82 5.37 3.60 11.78
N MET A 83 5.67 2.29 11.67
CA MET A 83 4.97 1.39 10.76
C MET A 83 3.51 1.18 11.17
N PHE A 84 3.26 0.89 12.44
CA PHE A 84 1.95 0.48 12.95
C PHE A 84 1.17 1.60 13.66
N GLY A 85 1.63 2.84 13.53
CA GLY A 85 0.97 4.07 13.97
C GLY A 85 0.63 4.95 12.77
N PRO A 86 1.47 5.95 12.43
CA PRO A 86 1.18 6.89 11.34
C PRO A 86 1.03 6.19 9.98
N ALA A 87 1.91 5.26 9.62
CA ALA A 87 1.81 4.59 8.32
C ALA A 87 0.59 3.65 8.23
N GLN A 88 0.28 2.88 9.28
CA GLN A 88 -0.91 2.02 9.31
C GLN A 88 -2.20 2.84 9.19
N HIS A 89 -2.34 3.91 9.96
CA HIS A 89 -3.51 4.79 9.88
C HIS A 89 -3.64 5.40 8.48
N ALA A 90 -2.52 5.87 7.91
CA ALA A 90 -2.47 6.43 6.57
C ALA A 90 -2.94 5.45 5.49
N VAL A 91 -2.41 4.22 5.51
CA VAL A 91 -2.80 3.14 4.59
C VAL A 91 -4.30 2.85 4.74
N ALA A 92 -4.75 2.57 5.96
CA ALA A 92 -6.15 2.21 6.22
C ALA A 92 -7.14 3.32 5.82
N LYS A 93 -6.80 4.58 6.12
CA LYS A 93 -7.59 5.74 5.72
C LYS A 93 -7.62 5.91 4.20
N ALA A 94 -6.49 5.74 3.51
CA ALA A 94 -6.43 5.83 2.05
C ALA A 94 -7.34 4.79 1.38
N ILE A 95 -7.37 3.57 1.91
CA ILE A 95 -8.27 2.52 1.44
C ILE A 95 -9.74 2.91 1.68
N ALA A 96 -10.08 3.32 2.90
CA ALA A 96 -11.45 3.71 3.24
C ALA A 96 -11.96 4.90 2.41
N ASP A 97 -11.13 5.94 2.24
CA ASP A 97 -11.45 7.09 1.40
C ASP A 97 -11.58 6.67 -0.08
N SER A 98 -10.81 5.70 -0.55
CA SER A 98 -10.92 5.20 -1.93
C SER A 98 -12.23 4.46 -2.18
N VAL A 99 -12.81 3.83 -1.16
CA VAL A 99 -14.18 3.29 -1.23
C VAL A 99 -15.20 4.43 -1.24
N ALA A 100 -15.06 5.40 -0.31
CA ALA A 100 -15.97 6.53 -0.21
C ALA A 100 -16.02 7.38 -1.50
N GLU A 101 -14.89 7.48 -2.22
CA GLU A 101 -14.77 8.22 -3.48
C GLU A 101 -15.08 7.37 -4.72
N GLY A 102 -15.40 6.09 -4.55
CA GLY A 102 -15.75 5.18 -5.64
C GLY A 102 -14.59 4.74 -6.53
N ILE A 103 -13.34 4.96 -6.11
CA ILE A 103 -12.15 4.35 -6.74
C ILE A 103 -12.26 2.82 -6.63
N ILE A 104 -12.64 2.35 -5.45
CA ILE A 104 -13.13 0.98 -5.25
C ILE A 104 -14.65 1.08 -5.10
N PRO A 105 -15.46 0.39 -5.93
CA PRO A 105 -16.90 0.37 -5.71
C PRO A 105 -17.24 -0.26 -4.35
N GLU A 106 -18.06 0.43 -3.55
CA GLU A 106 -18.49 -0.04 -2.23
C GLU A 106 -19.11 -1.45 -2.28
N SER A 107 -19.87 -1.74 -3.34
CA SER A 107 -20.48 -3.05 -3.58
C SER A 107 -19.49 -4.20 -3.79
N GLU A 108 -18.22 -3.91 -4.07
CA GLU A 108 -17.15 -4.90 -4.24
C GLU A 108 -16.23 -4.98 -3.01
N ALA A 109 -16.32 -4.01 -2.09
CA ALA A 109 -15.30 -3.81 -1.07
C ALA A 109 -15.17 -4.97 -0.08
N ASP A 110 -16.21 -5.77 0.12
CA ASP A 110 -16.20 -6.92 1.02
C ASP A 110 -15.57 -8.20 0.43
N ASP A 111 -15.33 -8.24 -0.88
CA ASP A 111 -14.80 -9.41 -1.61
C ASP A 111 -13.46 -9.14 -2.31
N LEU A 112 -12.75 -8.09 -1.87
CA LEU A 112 -11.43 -7.71 -2.35
C LEU A 112 -10.39 -7.86 -1.24
N PHE A 113 -9.15 -8.14 -1.66
CA PHE A 113 -7.99 -8.27 -0.79
C PHE A 113 -6.88 -7.36 -1.28
N ILE A 114 -6.23 -6.66 -0.34
CA ILE A 114 -5.15 -5.73 -0.64
C ILE A 114 -3.91 -6.11 0.16
N CYS A 115 -2.75 -6.10 -0.49
CA CYS A 115 -1.44 -6.28 0.14
C CYS A 115 -0.60 -5.01 -0.10
N VAL A 116 -0.14 -4.36 0.97
CA VAL A 116 0.57 -3.08 0.90
C VAL A 116 1.98 -3.21 1.48
N GLY A 117 2.98 -3.13 0.61
CA GLY A 117 4.38 -3.01 1.02
C GLY A 117 4.73 -1.56 1.29
N VAL A 118 5.15 -1.27 2.52
CA VAL A 118 5.44 0.10 2.99
C VAL A 118 6.94 0.30 3.19
N PHE A 119 7.48 1.35 2.57
CA PHE A 119 8.84 1.83 2.82
C PHE A 119 8.82 2.98 3.83
N ILE A 120 9.64 2.86 4.87
CA ILE A 120 9.99 3.95 5.79
C ILE A 120 11.50 3.90 5.98
N HIS A 121 12.20 4.98 5.65
CA HIS A 121 13.65 5.04 5.85
C HIS A 121 13.98 5.00 7.34
N TRP A 122 15.09 4.37 7.73
CA TRP A 122 15.47 4.22 9.15
C TRP A 122 15.81 5.54 9.86
N LEU A 123 16.03 6.62 9.10
CA LEU A 123 16.21 7.99 9.62
C LEU A 123 14.93 8.82 9.64
N ALA A 124 13.76 8.24 9.33
CA ALA A 124 12.49 8.96 9.40
C ALA A 124 12.19 9.36 10.86
N THR A 125 11.74 10.60 11.07
CA THR A 125 11.48 11.15 12.40
C THR A 125 10.19 11.94 12.51
N ASP A 126 9.67 12.47 11.39
CA ASP A 126 8.44 13.26 11.39
C ASP A 126 7.22 12.38 11.10
N ASP A 127 6.50 12.00 12.15
CA ASP A 127 5.34 11.12 12.06
C ASP A 127 4.19 11.72 11.23
N ALA A 128 4.05 13.05 11.20
CA ALA A 128 3.00 13.71 10.42
C ALA A 128 3.28 13.56 8.91
N LYS A 129 4.55 13.71 8.50
CA LYS A 129 4.97 13.46 7.12
C LYS A 129 4.87 11.98 6.74
N ILE A 130 5.28 11.07 7.63
CA ILE A 130 5.11 9.62 7.40
C ILE A 130 3.64 9.34 7.12
N GLN A 131 2.72 9.90 7.91
CA GLN A 131 1.29 9.70 7.72
C GLN A 131 0.79 10.31 6.39
N ASP A 132 1.08 11.59 6.11
CA ASP A 132 0.61 12.25 4.88
C ASP A 132 1.14 11.56 3.61
N PHE A 133 2.44 11.28 3.56
CA PHE A 133 3.08 10.72 2.38
C PHE A 133 2.60 9.28 2.12
N ASN A 134 2.47 8.45 3.16
CA ASN A 134 1.94 7.10 2.98
C ASN A 134 0.45 7.11 2.60
N TYR A 135 -0.34 8.07 3.08
CA TYR A 135 -1.75 8.20 2.72
C TYR A 135 -1.87 8.52 1.23
N ARG A 136 -1.15 9.55 0.77
CA ARG A 136 -1.15 9.97 -0.64
C ARG A 136 -0.58 8.90 -1.57
N ALA A 137 0.56 8.29 -1.21
CA ALA A 137 1.17 7.23 -2.01
C ALA A 137 0.25 6.01 -2.12
N THR A 138 -0.37 5.59 -1.01
CA THR A 138 -1.30 4.45 -1.02
C THR A 138 -2.51 4.73 -1.91
N LYS A 139 -3.11 5.92 -1.79
CA LYS A 139 -4.26 6.32 -2.59
C LYS A 139 -3.93 6.39 -4.08
N GLU A 140 -2.78 6.96 -4.42
CA GLU A 140 -2.33 7.02 -5.82
C GLU A 140 -2.01 5.63 -6.38
N ALA A 141 -1.25 4.80 -5.64
CA ALA A 141 -0.92 3.43 -6.04
C ALA A 141 -2.19 2.60 -6.26
N LEU A 142 -3.16 2.69 -5.36
CA LEU A 142 -4.44 2.00 -5.49
C LEU A 142 -5.22 2.47 -6.73
N ALA A 143 -5.35 3.79 -6.94
CA ALA A 143 -6.04 4.33 -8.10
C ALA A 143 -5.38 3.92 -9.43
N ARG A 144 -4.04 3.83 -9.45
CA ARG A 144 -3.27 3.31 -10.59
C ARG A 144 -3.53 1.81 -10.78
N ALA A 145 -3.53 1.02 -9.72
CA ALA A 145 -3.82 -0.42 -9.78
C ALA A 145 -5.20 -0.69 -10.37
N VAL A 146 -6.25 -0.03 -9.86
CA VAL A 146 -7.64 -0.22 -10.33
C VAL A 146 -7.78 0.17 -11.80
N ARG A 147 -7.13 1.24 -12.24
CA ARG A 147 -7.12 1.66 -13.66
C ARG A 147 -6.17 0.83 -14.53
N GLY A 148 -5.33 -0.01 -13.92
CA GLY A 148 -4.26 -0.77 -14.59
C GLY A 148 -3.25 0.15 -15.25
N GLU A 149 -2.80 1.18 -14.55
CA GLU A 149 -1.86 2.20 -14.99
C GLU A 149 -0.50 2.07 -14.27
N PRO A 150 0.61 2.48 -14.91
CA PRO A 150 0.71 2.90 -16.31
C PRO A 150 0.48 1.72 -17.27
N LYS A 151 0.01 2.02 -18.49
CA LYS A 151 -0.11 0.97 -19.52
C LYS A 151 1.29 0.60 -20.03
N ALA A 152 1.48 -0.65 -20.45
CA ALA A 152 2.75 -1.11 -21.00
C ALA A 152 3.26 -0.22 -22.15
N ALA A 153 2.36 0.24 -23.03
CA ALA A 153 2.70 1.15 -24.13
C ALA A 153 3.29 2.49 -23.64
N GLU A 154 2.72 3.06 -22.56
CA GLU A 154 3.22 4.30 -21.97
C GLU A 154 4.62 4.09 -21.37
N VAL A 155 4.82 2.99 -20.64
CA VAL A 155 6.13 2.65 -20.07
C VAL A 155 7.16 2.48 -21.20
N VAL A 156 6.84 1.75 -22.26
CA VAL A 156 7.72 1.61 -23.42
C VAL A 156 8.06 2.96 -24.03
N GLN A 157 7.10 3.87 -24.18
CA GLN A 157 7.34 5.20 -24.73
C GLN A 157 8.28 6.05 -23.85
N LYS A 158 8.13 5.98 -22.53
CA LYS A 158 8.84 6.87 -21.58
C LYS A 158 10.13 6.29 -21.01
N ARG A 159 10.41 4.99 -21.17
CA ARG A 159 11.52 4.28 -20.50
C ARG A 159 12.90 4.94 -20.63
N ASN A 160 13.15 5.66 -21.74
CA ASN A 160 14.44 6.33 -22.00
C ASN A 160 14.46 7.82 -21.58
N SER A 161 13.33 8.40 -21.19
CA SER A 161 13.22 9.83 -20.82
C SER A 161 12.99 10.06 -19.32
N VAL A 162 12.62 9.03 -18.57
CA VAL A 162 12.50 9.08 -17.12
C VAL A 162 13.81 8.69 -16.45
N LYS A 163 14.07 9.23 -15.25
CA LYS A 163 15.28 8.97 -14.47
C LYS A 163 14.93 8.22 -13.20
N HIS A 164 15.64 7.13 -12.93
CA HIS A 164 15.58 6.49 -11.63
C HIS A 164 16.53 7.24 -10.66
N PRO A 165 16.11 7.58 -9.43
CA PRO A 165 16.90 8.40 -8.51
C PRO A 165 18.31 7.85 -8.19
N PHE A 166 18.50 6.55 -8.36
CA PHE A 166 19.76 5.86 -8.06
C PHE A 166 20.39 5.14 -9.26
N ALA A 167 19.86 5.30 -10.48
CA ALA A 167 20.49 4.72 -11.67
C ALA A 167 21.50 5.70 -12.27
N VAL A 168 22.54 5.16 -12.89
CA VAL A 168 23.59 5.88 -13.64
C VAL A 168 23.29 5.95 -15.12
#